data_AF-A0A1H6EXE7-F1
#
_entry.id   AF-A0A1H6EXE7-F1
#
_cell.length_a   1.000
_cell.length_b   1.000
_cell.length_c   1.000
_cell.angle_alpha   90.00
_cell.angle_beta   90.00
_cell.angle_gamma   90.00
#
_symmetry.space_group_name_H-M   'P 1'
#
loop_
_entity.id
_entity.type
_entity.pdbx_description
1 polymer ?
#
loop_
_entity_poly.entity_id
_entity_poly.type
_entity_poly.pdbx_seq_one_letter_code
_entity_poly.pdbx_strand_id
1 'polypeptide(L)'
;MITKKAAIAVLAGSLLAGPVATVALTQPASATVTLKGDRLGPGEWLLPGQSLTSGRFKLVQQAQGNLVFYDGTQALWTSPTSGRPGARATMQKEGNLVIYGADNKPLWATPTAGNPGAYLLLPKESGNLVIYSRDNRPLWSTKAAIGKLPSGHVLRPGQVIQSANGRYRLIQQDEGNAVLYDGQKSLFTTPTAGNPGARSIMQPEGNWVVVDRNDKALWTTRTAGNPGAWLAVTNDGRVIIYSADNKPLWSSR
;
A
#
# COMPACT_ATOMS: atom_id res chain seq x y z
N MET A 1 -25.28 61.59 -35.85
CA MET A 1 -24.23 60.63 -35.45
C MET A 1 -24.13 59.58 -36.55
N ILE A 2 -23.31 59.84 -37.56
CA ILE A 2 -21.93 59.35 -37.76
C ILE A 2 -21.93 57.89 -38.26
N THR A 3 -22.02 57.63 -39.58
CA THR A 3 -20.97 57.48 -40.63
C THR A 3 -20.16 56.17 -40.66
N LYS A 4 -19.99 55.66 -41.91
CA LYS A 4 -18.92 54.81 -42.50
C LYS A 4 -19.03 53.28 -42.31
N LYS A 5 -18.73 52.37 -43.25
CA LYS A 5 -18.31 52.38 -44.68
C LYS A 5 -18.35 50.91 -45.21
N ALA A 6 -18.86 50.70 -46.43
CA ALA A 6 -18.39 49.85 -47.56
C ALA A 6 -17.42 48.66 -47.30
N ALA A 7 -17.75 47.39 -47.65
CA ALA A 7 -17.63 46.66 -48.95
C ALA A 7 -16.18 46.12 -49.21
N ILE A 8 -15.83 44.93 -49.75
CA ILE A 8 -16.23 44.02 -50.86
C ILE A 8 -15.53 42.65 -50.54
N ALA A 9 -16.01 41.43 -50.79
CA ALA A 9 -16.04 40.72 -52.08
C ALA A 9 -16.74 39.36 -51.98
N VAL A 10 -17.52 39.05 -53.02
CA VAL A 10 -18.07 37.72 -53.32
C VAL A 10 -17.00 36.86 -53.99
N LEU A 11 -16.94 35.58 -53.65
CA LEU A 11 -16.66 34.53 -54.63
C LEU A 11 -17.47 33.29 -54.26
N ALA A 12 -18.49 33.05 -55.07
CA ALA A 12 -19.17 31.76 -55.14
C ALA A 12 -18.14 30.71 -55.59
N GLY A 13 -17.89 29.73 -54.73
CA GLY A 13 -17.15 28.53 -55.04
C GLY A 13 -17.97 27.34 -54.60
N SER A 14 -18.73 26.79 -55.54
CA SER A 14 -19.47 25.54 -55.38
C SER A 14 -18.50 24.43 -54.95
N LEU A 15 -18.60 23.97 -53.71
CA LEU A 15 -17.98 22.72 -53.29
C LEU A 15 -19.09 21.72 -53.00
N LEU A 16 -19.08 20.68 -53.82
CA LEU A 16 -19.83 19.45 -53.66
C LEU A 16 -19.83 19.05 -52.17
N ALA A 17 -21.01 18.89 -51.60
CA ALA A 17 -21.17 18.23 -50.31
C ALA A 17 -20.75 16.75 -50.46
N GLY A 18 -19.45 16.49 -50.36
CA GLY A 18 -18.95 15.15 -50.09
C GLY A 18 -19.38 14.74 -48.68
N PRO A 19 -19.71 13.46 -48.44
CA PRO A 19 -20.05 13.02 -47.10
C PRO A 19 -18.85 13.31 -46.18
N VAL A 20 -19.08 14.13 -45.16
CA VAL A 20 -18.13 14.28 -44.06
C VAL A 20 -18.06 12.91 -43.38
N ALA A 21 -17.00 12.17 -43.65
CA ALA A 21 -16.69 10.96 -42.90
C ALA A 21 -16.44 11.39 -41.45
N THR A 22 -17.43 11.16 -40.59
CA THR A 22 -17.23 11.19 -39.14
C THR A 22 -16.22 10.11 -38.79
N VAL A 23 -14.96 10.50 -38.60
CA VAL A 23 -13.99 9.64 -37.92
C VAL A 23 -14.43 9.60 -36.46
N ALA A 24 -15.25 8.60 -36.13
CA ALA A 24 -15.47 8.23 -34.75
C ALA A 24 -14.11 7.79 -34.19
N LEU A 25 -13.47 8.64 -33.38
CA LEU A 25 -12.37 8.22 -32.54
C LEU A 25 -12.94 7.18 -31.60
N THR A 26 -12.78 5.90 -31.96
CA THR A 26 -13.05 4.79 -31.06
C THR A 26 -12.05 4.92 -29.93
N GLN A 27 -12.53 5.46 -28.81
CA GLN A 27 -11.79 5.44 -27.55
C GLN A 27 -11.45 3.97 -27.29
N PRO A 28 -10.17 3.58 -27.15
CA PRO A 28 -9.85 2.19 -26.84
C PRO A 28 -10.54 1.87 -25.52
N ALA A 29 -11.52 0.97 -25.58
CA ALA A 29 -12.14 0.43 -24.39
C ALA A 29 -11.02 -0.03 -23.48
N SER A 30 -11.00 0.50 -22.25
CA SER A 30 -10.15 -0.05 -21.19
C SER A 30 -10.66 -1.45 -20.91
N ALA A 31 -10.18 -2.42 -21.68
CA ALA A 31 -10.49 -3.82 -21.50
C ALA A 31 -9.88 -4.23 -20.16
N THR A 32 -10.69 -4.12 -19.11
CA THR A 32 -10.36 -4.63 -17.79
C THR A 32 -10.38 -6.14 -17.92
N VAL A 33 -9.25 -6.75 -18.27
CA VAL A 33 -9.11 -8.21 -18.24
C VAL A 33 -9.16 -8.60 -16.76
N THR A 34 -10.34 -9.02 -16.32
CA THR A 34 -10.59 -9.47 -14.95
C THR A 34 -10.01 -10.86 -14.81
N LEU A 35 -9.07 -11.06 -13.88
CA LEU A 35 -8.76 -12.41 -13.44
C LEU A 35 -9.92 -12.89 -12.57
N LYS A 36 -10.51 -14.04 -12.91
CA LYS A 36 -11.64 -14.62 -12.18
C LYS A 36 -11.13 -15.12 -10.82
N GLY A 37 -11.40 -14.38 -9.75
CA GLY A 37 -11.15 -14.87 -8.39
C GLY A 37 -11.04 -13.77 -7.34
N ASP A 38 -11.14 -14.22 -6.09
CA ASP A 38 -10.94 -13.42 -4.89
C ASP A 38 -9.47 -13.41 -4.43
N ARG A 39 -8.56 -14.05 -5.16
CA ARG A 39 -7.20 -14.32 -4.72
C ARG A 39 -6.15 -14.16 -5.81
N LEU A 40 -4.92 -13.82 -5.39
CA LEU A 40 -3.70 -13.90 -6.19
C LEU A 40 -2.78 -14.96 -5.56
N GLY A 41 -2.61 -16.07 -6.26
CA GLY A 41 -1.79 -17.20 -5.83
C GLY A 41 -0.28 -16.97 -6.01
N PRO A 42 0.56 -17.86 -5.44
CA PRO A 42 2.00 -17.77 -5.56
C PRO A 42 2.47 -17.92 -7.01
N GLY A 43 3.26 -16.96 -7.47
CA GLY A 43 3.72 -16.84 -8.86
C GLY A 43 2.76 -16.11 -9.79
N GLU A 44 1.57 -15.72 -9.33
CA GLU A 44 0.60 -14.99 -10.14
C GLU A 44 0.81 -13.47 -10.07
N TRP A 45 0.33 -12.75 -11.07
CA TRP A 45 0.45 -11.30 -11.15
C TRP A 45 -0.78 -10.63 -11.78
N LEU A 46 -0.97 -9.35 -11.46
CA LEU A 46 -1.88 -8.44 -12.11
C LEU A 46 -1.09 -7.46 -12.96
N LEU A 47 -1.34 -7.47 -14.27
CA LEU A 47 -0.88 -6.44 -15.20
C LEU A 47 -1.72 -5.16 -15.07
N PRO A 48 -1.24 -4.02 -15.59
CA PRO A 48 -2.04 -2.80 -15.68
C PRO A 48 -3.42 -3.05 -16.29
N GLY A 49 -4.46 -2.53 -15.64
CA GLY A 49 -5.86 -2.71 -16.01
C GLY A 49 -6.50 -4.01 -15.51
N GLN A 50 -5.73 -4.97 -14.99
CA GLN A 50 -6.27 -6.21 -14.45
C GLN A 50 -6.75 -6.05 -13.02
N SER A 51 -7.71 -6.89 -12.63
CA SER A 51 -8.29 -6.86 -11.29
C SER A 51 -8.71 -8.22 -10.76
N LEU A 52 -8.74 -8.33 -9.43
CA LEU A 52 -9.46 -9.35 -8.67
C LEU A 52 -10.76 -8.76 -8.11
N THR A 53 -11.76 -9.61 -7.90
CA THR A 53 -13.09 -9.21 -7.39
C THR A 53 -13.65 -10.22 -6.40
N SER A 54 -14.28 -9.71 -5.34
CA SER A 54 -14.95 -10.52 -4.32
C SER A 54 -16.13 -9.75 -3.75
N GLY A 55 -17.34 -10.08 -4.22
CA GLY A 55 -18.55 -9.32 -3.88
C GLY A 55 -18.43 -7.84 -4.30
N ARG A 56 -18.54 -6.92 -3.34
CA ARG A 56 -18.40 -5.46 -3.56
C ARG A 56 -16.95 -4.98 -3.63
N PHE A 57 -16.00 -5.85 -3.27
CA PHE A 57 -14.59 -5.50 -3.20
C PHE A 57 -13.88 -5.78 -4.52
N LYS A 58 -12.94 -4.90 -4.87
CA LYS A 58 -12.14 -5.01 -6.09
C LYS A 58 -10.71 -4.57 -5.83
N LEU A 59 -9.73 -5.37 -6.25
CA LEU A 59 -8.32 -4.98 -6.26
C LEU A 59 -7.90 -4.76 -7.71
N VAL A 60 -7.41 -3.57 -8.05
CA VAL A 60 -7.05 -3.18 -9.41
C VAL A 60 -5.60 -2.75 -9.46
N GLN A 61 -4.83 -3.35 -10.37
CA GLN A 61 -3.55 -2.76 -10.77
C GLN A 61 -3.86 -1.70 -11.82
N GLN A 62 -3.87 -0.42 -11.44
CA GLN A 62 -4.25 0.68 -12.31
C GLN A 62 -3.19 0.97 -13.39
N ALA A 63 -3.63 1.55 -14.51
CA ALA A 63 -2.74 1.95 -15.61
C ALA A 63 -1.67 2.98 -15.18
N GLN A 64 -2.00 3.82 -14.19
CA GLN A 64 -1.11 4.85 -13.64
C GLN A 64 -0.05 4.29 -12.66
N GLY A 65 -0.12 3.00 -12.35
CA GLY A 65 0.90 2.27 -11.58
C GLY A 65 0.44 1.79 -10.20
N ASN A 66 -0.58 2.41 -9.62
CA ASN A 66 -1.05 2.04 -8.29
C ASN A 66 -1.79 0.69 -8.30
N LEU A 67 -1.47 -0.16 -7.33
CA LEU A 67 -2.39 -1.20 -6.87
C LEU A 67 -3.41 -0.57 -5.91
N VAL A 68 -4.70 -0.65 -6.23
CA VAL A 68 -5.77 0.00 -5.44
C VAL A 68 -6.84 -1.01 -5.06
N PHE A 69 -7.14 -1.05 -3.76
CA PHE A 69 -8.21 -1.87 -3.19
C PHE A 69 -9.44 -1.00 -2.95
N TYR A 70 -10.55 -1.39 -3.54
CA TYR A 70 -11.81 -0.68 -3.58
C TYR A 70 -12.92 -1.42 -2.86
N ASP A 71 -13.88 -0.63 -2.42
CA ASP A 71 -15.20 -1.02 -2.00
C ASP A 71 -16.23 -0.22 -2.80
N GLY A 72 -16.86 -0.87 -3.79
CA GLY A 72 -17.60 -0.15 -4.83
C GLY A 72 -16.69 0.84 -5.54
N THR A 73 -16.94 2.13 -5.38
CA THR A 73 -16.12 3.22 -5.94
C THR A 73 -15.15 3.83 -4.94
N GLN A 74 -15.27 3.52 -3.65
CA GLN A 74 -14.42 4.07 -2.60
C GLN A 74 -13.09 3.31 -2.54
N ALA A 75 -11.97 4.02 -2.68
CA ALA A 75 -10.65 3.44 -2.44
C ALA A 75 -10.45 3.24 -0.93
N LEU A 76 -10.28 2.00 -0.49
CA LEU A 76 -9.96 1.65 0.89
C LEU A 76 -8.45 1.64 1.15
N TRP A 77 -7.65 1.34 0.13
CA TRP A 77 -6.19 1.36 0.22
C TRP A 77 -5.57 1.58 -1.16
N THR A 78 -4.42 2.25 -1.21
CA THR A 78 -3.62 2.43 -2.42
C THR A 78 -2.14 2.22 -2.12
N SER A 79 -1.43 1.54 -3.01
CA SER A 79 0.03 1.45 -2.94
C SER A 79 0.69 2.79 -3.26
N PRO A 80 1.89 3.09 -2.74
CA PRO A 80 2.62 4.33 -3.04
C PRO A 80 3.42 4.24 -4.35
N THR A 81 2.76 3.89 -5.48
CA THR A 81 3.43 3.63 -6.76
C THR A 81 2.85 4.45 -7.93
N SER A 82 2.23 5.58 -7.62
CA SER A 82 1.60 6.46 -8.60
C SER A 82 2.63 7.06 -9.57
N GLY A 83 2.20 7.35 -10.80
CA GLY A 83 3.07 7.89 -11.84
C GLY A 83 4.03 6.86 -12.42
N ARG A 84 3.78 5.56 -12.22
CA ARG A 84 4.61 4.47 -12.72
C ARG A 84 3.82 3.59 -13.70
N PRO A 85 3.49 4.11 -14.90
CA PRO A 85 2.73 3.35 -15.88
C PRO A 85 3.45 2.06 -16.27
N GLY A 86 2.68 1.02 -16.56
CA GLY A 86 3.22 -0.32 -16.84
C GLY A 86 3.59 -1.14 -15.61
N ALA A 87 3.39 -0.61 -14.38
CA ALA A 87 3.66 -1.38 -13.18
C ALA A 87 2.71 -2.58 -13.02
N ARG A 88 3.23 -3.69 -12.50
CA ARG A 88 2.48 -4.92 -12.24
C ARG A 88 2.60 -5.32 -10.77
N ALA A 89 1.54 -5.87 -10.20
CA ALA A 89 1.59 -6.49 -8.87
C ALA A 89 1.82 -7.99 -9.03
N THR A 90 2.76 -8.57 -8.29
CA THR A 90 3.13 -9.99 -8.38
C THR A 90 3.16 -10.58 -6.98
N MET A 91 2.40 -11.64 -6.75
CA MET A 91 2.54 -12.46 -5.55
C MET A 91 3.68 -13.45 -5.82
N GLN A 92 4.89 -13.15 -5.38
CA GLN A 92 6.06 -13.98 -5.64
C GLN A 92 5.95 -15.36 -4.98
N LYS A 93 6.66 -16.35 -5.53
CA LYS A 93 6.64 -17.72 -5.02
C LYS A 93 7.20 -17.84 -3.59
N GLU A 94 8.13 -16.98 -3.19
CA GLU A 94 8.61 -16.90 -1.80
C GLU A 94 7.62 -16.25 -0.82
N GLY A 95 6.44 -15.85 -1.28
CA GLY A 95 5.35 -15.36 -0.42
C GLY A 95 5.29 -13.85 -0.22
N ASN A 96 6.00 -13.09 -1.04
CA ASN A 96 6.00 -11.63 -1.00
C ASN A 96 5.13 -11.03 -2.12
N LEU A 97 4.25 -10.09 -1.79
CA LEU A 97 3.58 -9.27 -2.80
C LEU A 97 4.48 -8.09 -3.17
N VAL A 98 4.90 -8.02 -4.43
CA VAL A 98 5.78 -6.98 -4.95
C VAL A 98 5.14 -6.28 -6.14
N ILE A 99 5.22 -4.95 -6.17
CA ILE A 99 4.87 -4.15 -7.35
C ILE A 99 6.15 -3.83 -8.09
N TYR A 100 6.26 -4.30 -9.32
CA TYR A 100 7.38 -4.03 -10.20
C TYR A 100 7.04 -2.94 -11.22
N GLY A 101 7.99 -2.07 -11.53
CA GLY A 101 7.90 -1.14 -12.64
C GLY A 101 7.99 -1.86 -14.00
N ALA A 102 7.74 -1.11 -15.07
CA ALA A 102 7.90 -1.62 -16.43
C ALA A 102 9.34 -2.07 -16.74
N ASP A 103 10.33 -1.50 -16.05
CA ASP A 103 11.75 -1.85 -16.10
C ASP A 103 12.13 -3.04 -15.20
N ASN A 104 11.15 -3.75 -14.64
CA ASN A 104 11.31 -4.84 -13.67
C ASN A 104 11.97 -4.45 -12.34
N LYS A 105 12.11 -3.16 -12.02
CA LYS A 105 12.60 -2.76 -10.69
C LYS A 105 11.48 -2.81 -9.66
N PRO A 106 11.73 -3.31 -8.44
CA PRO A 106 10.73 -3.30 -7.38
C PRO A 106 10.45 -1.84 -6.97
N LEU A 107 9.16 -1.49 -6.91
CA LEU A 107 8.66 -0.16 -6.54
C LEU A 107 8.16 -0.15 -5.10
N TRP A 108 7.56 -1.25 -4.68
CA TRP A 108 6.99 -1.47 -3.35
C TRP A 108 6.87 -2.98 -3.11
N ALA A 109 6.98 -3.40 -1.85
CA ALA A 109 6.83 -4.80 -1.45
C ALA A 109 6.18 -4.91 -0.07
N THR A 110 5.55 -6.05 0.19
CA THR A 110 5.12 -6.42 1.54
C THR A 110 6.27 -7.00 2.39
N PRO A 111 6.09 -7.07 3.72
CA PRO A 111 7.04 -7.70 4.62
C PRO A 111 6.84 -9.22 4.78
N THR A 112 6.48 -9.96 3.72
CA THR A 112 6.03 -11.37 3.84
C THR A 112 6.90 -12.41 3.13
N ALA A 113 8.08 -12.02 2.62
CA ALA A 113 9.05 -12.96 2.03
C ALA A 113 9.45 -14.09 2.99
N GLY A 114 9.78 -15.27 2.44
CA GLY A 114 10.12 -16.47 3.21
C GLY A 114 8.92 -17.32 3.61
N ASN A 115 7.73 -17.05 3.07
CA ASN A 115 6.50 -17.81 3.30
C ASN A 115 6.03 -18.46 1.98
N PRO A 116 6.73 -19.49 1.48
CA PRO A 116 6.39 -20.11 0.20
C PRO A 116 4.95 -20.65 0.20
N GLY A 117 4.25 -20.42 -0.90
CA GLY A 117 2.83 -20.77 -1.02
C GLY A 117 1.86 -19.78 -0.39
N ALA A 118 2.34 -18.64 0.14
CA ALA A 118 1.46 -17.56 0.55
C ALA A 118 0.68 -17.00 -0.65
N TYR A 119 -0.51 -16.47 -0.37
CA TYR A 119 -1.42 -15.92 -1.37
C TYR A 119 -2.11 -14.67 -0.84
N LEU A 120 -2.46 -13.77 -1.75
CA LEU A 120 -3.29 -12.60 -1.48
C LEU A 120 -4.76 -12.99 -1.57
N LEU A 121 -5.60 -12.50 -0.66
CA LEU A 121 -7.05 -12.74 -0.64
C LEU A 121 -7.80 -11.43 -0.40
N LEU A 122 -8.95 -11.31 -1.08
CA LEU A 122 -9.99 -10.31 -0.88
C LEU A 122 -11.18 -11.02 -0.20
N PRO A 123 -11.24 -11.07 1.15
CA PRO A 123 -12.33 -11.75 1.83
C PRO A 123 -13.65 -11.02 1.58
N LYS A 124 -14.67 -11.77 1.12
CA LYS A 124 -15.96 -11.23 0.65
C LYS A 124 -16.70 -10.37 1.68
N GLU A 125 -16.52 -10.67 2.96
CA GLU A 125 -17.21 -10.03 4.08
C GLU A 125 -16.41 -8.86 4.69
N SER A 126 -15.16 -8.61 4.22
CA SER A 126 -14.27 -7.65 4.88
C SER A 126 -13.67 -6.65 3.90
N GLY A 127 -13.74 -5.35 4.25
CA GLY A 127 -12.98 -4.29 3.59
C GLY A 127 -11.51 -4.31 3.99
N ASN A 128 -10.87 -5.47 3.90
CA ASN A 128 -9.46 -5.70 4.18
C ASN A 128 -8.86 -6.55 3.06
N LEU A 129 -7.63 -6.25 2.67
CA LEU A 129 -6.87 -7.05 1.73
C LEU A 129 -5.78 -7.76 2.53
N VAL A 130 -5.71 -9.08 2.44
CA VAL A 130 -4.89 -9.90 3.37
C VAL A 130 -3.99 -10.84 2.59
N ILE A 131 -2.73 -10.95 3.01
CA ILE A 131 -1.84 -12.03 2.58
C ILE A 131 -1.89 -13.11 3.65
N TYR A 132 -2.19 -14.34 3.24
CA TYR A 132 -2.18 -15.52 4.09
C TYR A 132 -1.00 -16.43 3.73
N SER A 133 -0.48 -17.16 4.72
CA SER A 133 0.42 -18.29 4.49
C SER A 133 -0.34 -19.43 3.82
N ARG A 134 0.39 -20.44 3.33
CA ARG A 134 -0.18 -21.69 2.80
C ARG A 134 -1.21 -22.34 3.74
N ASP A 135 -0.97 -22.25 5.05
CA ASP A 135 -1.83 -22.82 6.10
C ASP A 135 -2.93 -21.86 6.59
N ASN A 136 -3.28 -20.84 5.80
CA ASN A 136 -4.32 -19.84 6.10
C ASN A 136 -4.03 -18.94 7.33
N ARG A 137 -2.77 -18.78 7.73
CA ARG A 137 -2.40 -17.80 8.79
C ARG A 137 -2.19 -16.42 8.17
N PRO A 138 -2.83 -15.34 8.66
CA PRO A 138 -2.61 -14.00 8.12
C PRO A 138 -1.16 -13.54 8.39
N LEU A 139 -0.51 -13.01 7.36
CA LEU A 139 0.87 -12.51 7.38
C LEU A 139 0.92 -10.99 7.29
N TRP A 140 0.02 -10.40 6.50
CA TRP A 140 -0.08 -8.96 6.30
C TRP A 140 -1.50 -8.60 5.90
N SER A 141 -1.92 -7.37 6.18
CA SER A 141 -3.14 -6.80 5.62
C SER A 141 -3.04 -5.29 5.42
N THR A 142 -3.92 -4.72 4.59
CA THR A 142 -3.97 -3.27 4.36
C THR A 142 -4.26 -2.46 5.63
N LYS A 143 -4.81 -3.10 6.67
CA LYS A 143 -5.11 -2.48 7.96
C LYS A 143 -4.14 -2.85 9.09
N ALA A 144 -3.33 -3.90 8.94
CA ALA A 144 -2.39 -4.33 9.96
C ALA A 144 -1.26 -5.21 9.40
N ALA A 145 -0.03 -4.97 9.84
CA ALA A 145 1.04 -5.96 9.76
C ALA A 145 0.92 -6.95 10.93
N ILE A 146 1.18 -8.24 10.73
CA ILE A 146 1.04 -9.25 11.79
C ILE A 146 2.39 -9.52 12.46
N GLY A 147 2.48 -9.16 13.74
CA GLY A 147 3.55 -9.50 14.67
C GLY A 147 4.89 -8.82 14.40
N LYS A 148 5.07 -8.17 13.25
CA LYS A 148 6.37 -7.67 12.81
C LYS A 148 6.28 -6.39 11.97
N LEU A 149 7.27 -5.51 12.14
CA LEU A 149 7.66 -4.48 11.19
C LEU A 149 9.14 -4.69 10.83
N PRO A 150 9.47 -5.11 9.61
CA PRO A 150 10.86 -5.38 9.23
C PRO A 150 11.70 -4.11 9.09
N SER A 151 13.01 -4.33 9.03
CA SER A 151 13.98 -3.32 8.64
C SER A 151 13.56 -2.57 7.36
N GLY A 152 13.79 -1.26 7.33
CA GLY A 152 13.41 -0.33 6.26
C GLY A 152 11.93 0.05 6.20
N HIS A 153 11.03 -0.55 7.02
CA HIS A 153 9.60 -0.31 6.90
C HIS A 153 9.09 0.80 7.82
N VAL A 154 7.98 1.40 7.39
CA VAL A 154 7.32 2.53 8.06
C VAL A 154 5.91 2.13 8.49
N LEU A 155 5.57 2.40 9.74
CA LEU A 155 4.22 2.37 10.28
C LEU A 155 3.69 3.82 10.36
N ARG A 156 2.78 4.16 9.43
CA ARG A 156 2.20 5.50 9.26
C ARG A 156 1.05 5.75 10.25
N PRO A 157 0.63 7.01 10.45
CA PRO A 157 -0.59 7.33 11.20
C PRO A 157 -1.79 6.43 10.83
N GLY A 158 -2.50 5.95 11.85
CA GLY A 158 -3.62 5.03 11.74
C GLY A 158 -3.26 3.57 11.50
N GLN A 159 -2.00 3.25 11.18
CA GLN A 159 -1.58 1.86 10.91
C GLN A 159 -1.21 1.12 12.20
N VAL A 160 -1.44 -0.19 12.16
CA VAL A 160 -1.28 -1.09 13.31
C VAL A 160 -0.32 -2.24 12.99
N ILE A 161 0.42 -2.68 13.99
CA ILE A 161 1.03 -4.01 14.05
C ILE A 161 0.29 -4.81 15.11
N GLN A 162 -0.34 -5.91 14.72
CA GLN A 162 -1.12 -6.75 15.63
C GLN A 162 -0.33 -8.00 16.00
N SER A 163 -0.29 -8.40 17.26
CA SER A 163 0.33 -9.67 17.68
C SER A 163 -0.31 -10.86 16.95
N ALA A 164 0.43 -11.96 16.82
CA ALA A 164 -0.04 -13.14 16.10
C ALA A 164 -1.32 -13.76 16.70
N ASN A 165 -1.52 -13.63 18.02
CA ASN A 165 -2.76 -14.05 18.70
C ASN A 165 -3.91 -13.04 18.60
N GLY A 166 -3.72 -11.93 17.89
CA GLY A 166 -4.76 -10.91 17.67
C GLY A 166 -5.01 -9.97 18.85
N ARG A 167 -4.46 -10.23 20.04
CA ARG A 167 -4.79 -9.49 21.27
C ARG A 167 -4.14 -8.12 21.38
N TYR A 168 -2.86 -8.02 21.05
CA TYR A 168 -2.05 -6.83 21.26
C TYR A 168 -1.88 -6.05 19.96
N ARG A 169 -1.90 -4.72 20.05
CA ARG A 169 -1.83 -3.85 18.88
C ARG A 169 -0.92 -2.67 19.15
N LEU A 170 0.19 -2.56 18.42
CA LEU A 170 0.99 -1.34 18.35
C LEU A 170 0.40 -0.46 17.25
N ILE A 171 -0.11 0.71 17.59
CA ILE A 171 -0.66 1.69 16.65
C ILE A 171 0.20 2.93 16.62
N GLN A 172 0.50 3.44 15.43
CA GLN A 172 0.95 4.82 15.24
C GLN A 172 -0.31 5.70 15.16
N GLN A 173 -0.63 6.41 16.24
CA GLN A 173 -1.82 7.25 16.34
C GLN A 173 -1.67 8.53 15.51
N ASP A 174 -2.81 9.10 15.11
CA ASP A 174 -2.86 10.32 14.27
C ASP A 174 -2.28 11.55 14.96
N GLU A 175 -2.37 11.61 16.29
CA GLU A 175 -1.74 12.64 17.14
C GLU A 175 -0.21 12.49 17.26
N GLY A 176 0.37 11.43 16.69
CA GLY A 176 1.82 11.23 16.58
C GLY A 176 2.45 10.27 17.60
N ASN A 177 1.64 9.71 18.50
CA ASN A 177 2.10 8.74 19.49
C ASN A 177 2.14 7.31 18.92
N ALA A 178 3.17 6.52 19.23
CA ALA A 178 3.16 5.08 18.99
C ALA A 178 2.83 4.34 20.29
N VAL A 179 1.70 3.63 20.32
CA VAL A 179 1.14 3.05 21.55
C VAL A 179 0.85 1.57 21.37
N LEU A 180 1.34 0.75 22.30
CA LEU A 180 0.95 -0.66 22.40
C LEU A 180 -0.27 -0.80 23.30
N TYR A 181 -1.32 -1.46 22.81
CA TYR A 181 -2.56 -1.71 23.52
C TYR A 181 -2.82 -3.20 23.78
N ASP A 182 -3.49 -3.48 24.90
CA ASP A 182 -4.31 -4.67 25.16
C ASP A 182 -5.76 -4.22 25.31
N GLY A 183 -6.56 -4.39 24.26
CA GLY A 183 -7.89 -3.77 24.18
C GLY A 183 -7.80 -2.24 24.24
N GLN A 184 -8.29 -1.63 25.33
CA GLN A 184 -8.23 -0.19 25.62
C GLN A 184 -7.08 0.18 26.57
N LYS A 185 -6.42 -0.81 27.18
CA LYS A 185 -5.33 -0.58 28.14
C LYS A 185 -4.03 -0.32 27.38
N SER A 186 -3.43 0.85 27.57
CA SER A 186 -2.08 1.10 27.07
C SER A 186 -1.06 0.31 27.90
N LEU A 187 -0.15 -0.37 27.20
CA LEU A 187 0.93 -1.16 27.79
C LEU A 187 2.29 -0.47 27.67
N PHE A 188 2.48 0.31 26.61
CA PHE A 188 3.67 1.09 26.29
C PHE A 188 3.29 2.28 25.38
N THR A 189 4.03 3.38 25.47
CA THR A 189 3.84 4.58 24.64
C THR A 189 5.19 5.24 24.34
N THR A 190 5.35 5.80 23.14
CA THR A 190 6.42 6.75 22.84
C THR A 190 5.94 8.15 23.25
N PRO A 191 6.66 8.93 24.08
CA PRO A 191 6.22 10.26 24.52
C PRO A 191 6.31 11.30 23.37
N THR A 192 5.52 11.09 22.31
CA THR A 192 5.57 11.79 21.02
C THR A 192 4.20 12.31 20.59
N ALA A 193 3.20 12.27 21.48
CA ALA A 193 1.89 12.89 21.25
C ALA A 193 2.02 14.40 20.97
N GLY A 194 1.07 14.96 20.21
CA GLY A 194 1.09 16.36 19.78
C GLY A 194 1.89 16.61 18.50
N ASN A 195 2.32 15.55 17.80
CA ASN A 195 3.08 15.62 16.54
C ASN A 195 2.29 14.97 15.40
N PRO A 196 1.19 15.58 14.93
CA PRO A 196 0.36 14.99 13.89
C PRO A 196 1.16 14.75 12.60
N GLY A 197 0.96 13.57 12.01
CA GLY A 197 1.73 13.10 10.87
C GLY A 197 3.04 12.40 11.23
N ALA A 198 3.38 12.27 12.52
CA ALA A 198 4.53 11.46 12.94
C ALA A 198 4.35 9.99 12.58
N ARG A 199 5.46 9.31 12.31
CA ARG A 199 5.48 7.92 11.84
C ARG A 199 6.62 7.14 12.49
N SER A 200 6.37 5.85 12.66
CA SER A 200 7.35 4.90 13.17
C SER A 200 8.14 4.30 12.01
N ILE A 201 9.46 4.24 12.13
CA ILE A 201 10.35 3.67 11.12
C ILE A 201 11.26 2.65 11.81
N MET A 202 11.23 1.41 11.35
CA MET A 202 12.29 0.45 11.68
C MET A 202 13.42 0.66 10.68
N GLN A 203 14.41 1.48 11.02
CA GLN A 203 15.44 1.92 10.09
C GLN A 203 16.39 0.77 9.68
N PRO A 204 16.99 0.80 8.47
CA PRO A 204 17.90 -0.23 7.97
C PRO A 204 19.06 -0.59 8.91
N GLU A 205 19.61 0.41 9.61
CA GLU A 205 20.69 0.30 10.60
C GLU A 205 20.25 -0.34 11.93
N GLY A 206 18.98 -0.70 12.05
CA GLY A 206 18.44 -1.48 13.16
C GLY A 206 17.84 -0.69 14.31
N ASN A 207 17.50 0.58 14.07
CA ASN A 207 16.91 1.45 15.06
C ASN A 207 15.42 1.64 14.81
N TRP A 208 14.56 1.47 15.82
CA TRP A 208 13.17 1.95 15.71
C TRP A 208 13.11 3.39 16.16
N VAL A 209 12.64 4.27 15.27
CA VAL A 209 12.53 5.71 15.50
C VAL A 209 11.12 6.17 15.19
N VAL A 210 10.56 7.00 16.07
CA VAL A 210 9.39 7.82 15.74
C VAL A 210 9.91 9.17 15.26
N VAL A 211 9.60 9.53 14.03
CA VAL A 211 9.98 10.83 13.43
C VAL A 211 8.74 11.68 13.20
N ASP A 212 8.90 13.00 13.24
CA ASP A 212 7.87 13.93 12.82
C ASP A 212 7.66 13.93 11.28
N ARG A 213 6.75 14.79 10.81
CA ARG A 213 6.46 14.95 9.38
C ARG A 213 7.63 15.47 8.53
N ASN A 214 8.65 16.04 9.17
CA ASN A 214 9.85 16.62 8.55
C ASN A 214 11.09 15.74 8.78
N ASP A 215 10.90 14.48 9.19
CA ASP A 215 11.96 13.49 9.43
C ASP A 215 12.84 13.78 10.66
N LYS A 216 12.43 14.70 11.53
CA LYS A 216 13.12 14.93 12.81
C LYS A 216 12.76 13.81 13.79
N ALA A 217 13.77 13.16 14.35
CA ALA A 217 13.56 12.14 15.38
C ALA A 217 12.92 12.74 16.65
N LEU A 218 11.83 12.13 17.10
CA LEU A 218 11.11 12.46 18.33
C LEU A 218 11.42 11.45 19.45
N TRP A 219 11.57 10.18 19.09
CA TRP A 219 11.88 9.09 20.01
C TRP A 219 12.64 7.96 19.31
N THR A 220 13.46 7.20 20.04
CA THR A 220 14.23 6.08 19.48
C THR A 220 14.53 4.98 20.50
N THR A 221 14.62 3.73 20.04
CA THR A 221 15.10 2.57 20.85
C THR A 221 16.61 2.59 21.11
N ARG A 222 17.37 3.42 20.39
CA ARG A 222 18.85 3.46 20.43
C ARG A 222 19.52 2.12 20.09
N THR A 223 18.93 1.37 19.17
CA THR A 223 19.44 0.06 18.73
C THR A 223 20.20 0.11 17.40
N ALA A 224 20.61 1.31 16.95
CA ALA A 224 21.41 1.48 15.73
C ALA A 224 22.72 0.68 15.79
N GLY A 225 23.23 0.29 14.62
CA GLY A 225 24.41 -0.59 14.49
C GLY A 225 24.05 -2.08 14.40
N ASN A 226 22.77 -2.41 14.29
CA ASN A 226 22.25 -3.77 14.16
C ASN A 226 21.51 -3.93 12.82
N PRO A 227 22.22 -3.93 11.68
CA PRO A 227 21.59 -3.95 10.36
C PRO A 227 20.66 -5.15 10.20
N GLY A 228 19.50 -4.93 9.59
CA GLY A 228 18.48 -5.96 9.42
C GLY A 228 17.65 -6.27 10.67
N ALA A 229 17.86 -5.55 11.80
CA ALA A 229 16.98 -5.67 12.95
C ALA A 229 15.52 -5.29 12.62
N TRP A 230 14.60 -5.85 13.38
CA TRP A 230 13.17 -5.75 13.13
C TRP A 230 12.37 -5.64 14.43
N LEU A 231 11.22 -4.97 14.35
CA LEU A 231 10.32 -4.79 15.47
C LEU A 231 9.29 -5.91 15.51
N ALA A 232 9.04 -6.47 16.69
CA ALA A 232 8.03 -7.48 16.95
C ALA A 232 6.95 -6.96 17.90
N VAL A 233 5.68 -7.25 17.61
CA VAL A 233 4.59 -7.20 18.60
C VAL A 233 4.27 -8.62 19.00
N THR A 234 4.60 -8.94 20.24
CA THR A 234 4.63 -10.32 20.75
C THR A 234 3.31 -10.70 21.43
N ASN A 235 3.06 -12.01 21.53
CA ASN A 235 1.83 -12.56 22.11
C ASN A 235 1.74 -12.43 23.64
N ASP A 236 2.77 -11.89 24.29
CA ASP A 236 2.79 -11.59 25.73
C ASP A 236 2.67 -10.07 26.00
N GLY A 237 2.37 -9.26 24.98
CA GLY A 237 2.10 -7.84 25.14
C GLY A 237 3.35 -6.98 25.27
N ARG A 238 4.42 -7.32 24.52
CA ARG A 238 5.62 -6.49 24.40
C ARG A 238 5.89 -6.06 22.96
N VAL A 239 6.53 -4.90 22.83
CA VAL A 239 7.29 -4.55 21.63
C VAL A 239 8.74 -4.94 21.86
N ILE A 240 9.33 -5.72 20.96
CA ILE A 240 10.74 -6.14 21.03
C ILE A 240 11.44 -5.76 19.73
N ILE A 241 12.63 -5.19 19.80
CA ILE A 241 13.52 -5.10 18.65
C ILE A 241 14.43 -6.31 18.67
N TYR A 242 14.38 -7.13 17.62
CA TYR A 242 15.28 -8.26 17.42
C TYR A 242 16.35 -7.92 16.40
N SER A 243 17.58 -8.39 16.59
CA SER A 243 18.60 -8.41 15.55
C SER A 243 18.19 -9.30 14.37
N ALA A 244 18.94 -9.26 13.27
CA ALA A 244 18.76 -10.16 12.14
C ALA A 244 18.83 -11.65 12.56
N ASP A 245 19.65 -11.97 13.57
CA ASP A 245 19.81 -13.33 14.13
C ASP A 245 18.80 -13.65 15.25
N ASN A 246 17.73 -12.87 15.38
CA ASN A 246 16.68 -13.04 16.38
C ASN A 246 17.14 -12.87 17.85
N LYS A 247 18.23 -12.14 18.10
CA LYS A 247 18.62 -11.76 19.47
C LYS A 247 17.85 -10.51 19.90
N PRO A 248 17.22 -10.48 21.08
CA PRO A 248 16.53 -9.28 21.55
C PRO A 248 17.57 -8.18 21.85
N LEU A 249 17.32 -6.99 21.29
CA LEU A 249 18.16 -5.79 21.46
C LEU A 249 17.51 -4.76 22.39
N TRP A 250 16.17 -4.72 22.40
CA TRP A 250 15.39 -3.80 23.22
C TRP A 250 13.99 -4.38 23.47
N SER A 251 13.39 -4.05 24.61
CA SER A 251 12.03 -4.44 24.99
C SER A 251 11.29 -3.26 25.62
N SER A 252 9.99 -3.13 25.36
CA SER A 252 9.13 -2.07 25.92
C SER A 252 8.89 -2.16 27.43
N ARG A 253 9.40 -3.22 28.06
CA ARG A 253 9.44 -3.49 29.50
C ARG A 253 10.66 -4.35 29.81
#